data_AF-A0A7K1YEH2-F1
#
_entry.id   AF-A0A7K1YEH2-F1
#
_cell.length_a   1.000
_cell.length_b   1.000
_cell.length_c   1.000
_cell.angle_alpha   90.00
_cell.angle_beta   90.00
_cell.angle_gamma   90.00
#
_symmetry.space_group_name_H-M   'P 1'
#
loop_
_entity.id
_entity.type
_entity.pdbx_description
1 polymer ?
#
loop_
_entity_poly.entity_id
_entity_poly.type
_entity_poly.pdbx_seq_one_letter_code
_entity_poly.pdbx_strand_id
1 'polypeptide(L)'
;MKYTTASDNPKTIYFIIDYNGSLTVNSVEWNYGDGTKETINGTTASHTYQQAGTYTSQAKVNLKNGKSTCSVEPKKSITVN
;
A
#
# COMPACT_ATOMS: atom_id res chain seq x y z
N MET A 1 7.22 -2.59 1.93
CA MET A 1 6.14 -2.59 0.92
C MET A 1 6.62 -3.37 -0.29
N LYS A 2 5.87 -4.41 -0.65
CA LYS A 2 6.04 -5.22 -1.86
C LYS A 2 4.82 -4.98 -2.77
N TYR A 3 4.97 -5.25 -4.06
CA TYR A 3 3.86 -5.22 -5.00
C TYR A 3 4.02 -6.30 -6.07
N THR A 4 2.90 -6.74 -6.64
CA THR A 4 2.85 -7.62 -7.81
C THR A 4 1.75 -7.15 -8.76
N THR A 5 1.94 -7.33 -10.06
CA THR A 5 0.90 -7.15 -11.08
C THR A 5 -0.05 -8.33 -11.08
N ALA A 6 -1.34 -8.09 -11.33
CA ALA A 6 -2.29 -9.16 -11.57
C ALA A 6 -1.99 -9.86 -12.90
N SER A 7 -2.19 -11.18 -12.95
CA SER A 7 -1.90 -11.98 -14.14
C SER A 7 -2.93 -11.80 -15.25
N ASP A 8 -4.15 -11.42 -14.88
CA ASP A 8 -5.31 -11.22 -15.75
C ASP A 8 -5.49 -9.75 -16.17
N ASN A 9 -4.97 -8.80 -15.39
CA ASN A 9 -4.98 -7.38 -15.70
C ASN A 9 -3.66 -6.69 -15.28
N PRO A 10 -2.75 -6.35 -16.22
CA PRO A 10 -1.46 -5.73 -15.90
C PRO A 10 -1.59 -4.34 -15.27
N LYS A 11 -2.77 -3.71 -15.38
CA LYS A 11 -3.09 -2.44 -14.72
C LYS A 11 -3.49 -2.58 -13.26
N THR A 12 -3.80 -3.80 -12.82
CA THR A 12 -4.13 -4.10 -11.43
C THR A 12 -2.87 -4.47 -10.68
N ILE A 13 -2.58 -3.74 -9.61
CA ILE A 13 -1.42 -3.95 -8.74
C ILE A 13 -1.90 -4.35 -7.36
N TYR A 14 -1.39 -5.49 -6.87
CA TYR A 14 -1.55 -5.92 -5.50
C TYR A 14 -0.40 -5.38 -4.67
N PHE A 15 -0.73 -4.69 -3.58
CA PHE A 15 0.20 -4.10 -2.63
C PHE A 15 0.19 -4.86 -1.33
N ILE A 16 1.39 -5.13 -0.80
CA ILE A 16 1.56 -5.90 0.44
C ILE A 16 2.52 -5.16 1.37
N ILE A 17 2.06 -4.86 2.57
CA ILE A 17 2.90 -4.43 3.69
C ILE A 17 3.48 -5.69 4.35
N ASP A 18 4.72 -5.99 3.99
CA ASP A 18 5.54 -6.97 4.69
C ASP A 18 6.09 -6.34 5.97
N TYR A 19 5.34 -6.51 7.07
CA TYR A 19 5.69 -6.02 8.40
C TYR A 19 5.93 -7.21 9.33
N ASN A 20 7.17 -7.39 9.78
CA ASN A 20 7.59 -8.47 10.68
C ASN A 20 7.97 -7.94 12.08
N GLY A 21 7.49 -6.76 12.45
CA GLY A 21 7.75 -6.17 13.76
C GLY A 21 6.79 -6.68 14.83
N SER A 22 7.04 -6.29 16.08
CA SER A 22 6.25 -6.70 17.25
C SER A 22 4.98 -5.88 17.48
N LEU A 23 4.74 -4.83 16.69
CA LEU A 23 3.57 -3.96 16.85
C LEU A 23 2.37 -4.47 16.05
N THR A 24 1.16 -4.16 16.50
CA THR A 24 -0.05 -4.49 15.75
C THR A 24 -0.30 -3.44 14.68
N VAL A 25 -0.47 -3.87 13.42
CA VAL A 25 -0.96 -2.98 12.36
C VAL A 25 -2.43 -2.65 12.65
N ASN A 26 -2.71 -1.37 12.95
CA ASN A 26 -4.04 -0.88 13.25
C ASN A 26 -4.80 -0.52 11.98
N SER A 27 -4.18 0.24 11.08
CA SER A 27 -4.73 0.61 9.78
C SER A 27 -3.63 0.97 8.79
N VAL A 28 -3.91 0.86 7.50
CA VAL A 28 -3.02 1.31 6.43
C VAL A 28 -3.78 2.25 5.50
N GLU A 29 -3.26 3.46 5.34
CA GLU A 29 -3.76 4.44 4.39
C GLU A 29 -2.87 4.39 3.14
N TRP A 30 -3.41 3.93 2.03
CA TRP A 30 -2.75 3.88 0.73
C TRP A 30 -3.04 5.15 -0.06
N ASN A 31 -2.01 5.66 -0.70
CA ASN A 31 -2.07 6.65 -1.75
C ASN A 31 -1.37 6.06 -2.96
N TYR A 32 -2.11 5.81 -4.05
CA TYR A 32 -1.59 5.09 -5.19
C TYR A 32 -0.78 5.97 -6.17
N GLY A 33 -0.77 7.29 -5.95
CA GLY A 33 -0.04 8.26 -6.76
C GLY A 33 -0.76 8.71 -8.03
N ASP A 34 -1.93 8.14 -8.33
CA ASP A 34 -2.82 8.53 -9.43
C ASP A 34 -3.97 9.46 -8.97
N GLY A 35 -3.92 9.91 -7.71
CA GLY A 35 -4.96 10.72 -7.06
C GLY A 35 -5.93 9.90 -6.22
N THR A 36 -5.93 8.57 -6.32
CA THR A 36 -6.77 7.71 -5.49
C THR A 36 -6.11 7.39 -4.16
N LYS A 37 -6.95 7.30 -3.12
CA LYS A 37 -6.56 6.97 -1.75
C LYS A 37 -7.54 5.97 -1.17
N GLU A 38 -7.04 5.08 -0.33
CA GLU A 38 -7.83 4.02 0.29
C GLU A 38 -7.32 3.75 1.70
N THR A 39 -8.22 3.52 2.64
CA THR A 39 -7.86 3.13 4.00
C THR A 39 -8.40 1.75 4.29
N ILE A 40 -7.51 0.83 4.66
CA ILE A 40 -7.86 -0.55 4.96
C ILE A 40 -7.41 -0.96 6.36
N ASN A 41 -8.13 -1.92 6.95
CA ASN A 41 -7.71 -2.63 8.15
C ASN A 41 -7.06 -3.95 7.72
N GLY A 42 -5.80 -3.87 7.30
CA GLY A 42 -5.04 -5.02 6.80
C GLY A 42 -3.72 -4.60 6.16
N THR A 43 -2.91 -5.57 5.77
CA THR A 43 -1.61 -5.34 5.12
C THR A 43 -1.66 -5.45 3.60
N THR A 44 -2.76 -5.94 3.03
CA THR A 44 -2.91 -6.21 1.60
C THR A 44 -3.97 -5.32 0.98
N ALA A 45 -3.63 -4.64 -0.11
CA ALA A 45 -4.56 -3.83 -0.90
C ALA A 45 -4.41 -4.16 -2.40
N SER A 46 -5.41 -3.81 -3.20
CA SER A 46 -5.37 -3.96 -4.66
C SER A 46 -5.92 -2.72 -5.32
N HIS A 47 -5.21 -2.18 -6.31
CA HIS A 47 -5.64 -1.01 -7.05
C HIS A 47 -5.51 -1.22 -8.55
N THR A 48 -6.48 -0.72 -9.31
CA THR A 48 -6.47 -0.78 -10.77
C THR A 48 -6.26 0.61 -11.34
N TYR A 49 -5.11 0.81 -11.95
CA TYR A 49 -4.74 2.08 -12.59
C TYR A 49 -5.46 2.24 -13.93
N GLN A 50 -5.95 3.44 -14.23
CA GLN A 50 -6.67 3.69 -15.49
C GLN A 50 -5.71 3.79 -16.68
N GLN A 51 -4.56 4.42 -16.47
CA GLN A 51 -3.55 4.68 -17.48
C GLN A 51 -2.25 3.94 -17.14
N ALA A 52 -1.52 3.52 -18.18
CA ALA A 52 -0.16 3.02 -18.03
C ALA A 52 0.76 4.20 -17.70
N GLY A 53 1.77 3.97 -16.86
CA GLY A 53 2.63 5.02 -16.36
C GLY A 53 3.41 4.61 -15.12
N THR A 54 4.26 5.52 -14.66
CA THR A 54 4.98 5.33 -13.40
C THR A 54 4.29 6.14 -12.31
N TYR A 55 3.87 5.46 -11.24
CA TYR A 55 3.19 6.05 -10.10
C TYR A 55 4.01 5.90 -8.84
N THR A 56 4.01 6.91 -7.98
CA THR A 56 4.64 6.82 -6.65
C THR A 56 3.56 6.47 -5.64
N SER A 57 3.46 5.19 -5.27
CA SER A 57 2.55 4.75 -4.24
C SER A 57 3.18 4.92 -2.85
N GLN A 58 2.40 5.44 -1.91
CA GLN A 58 2.75 5.63 -0.50
C GLN A 58 1.76 4.86 0.36
N ALA A 59 2.26 4.19 1.40
CA ALA A 59 1.41 3.56 2.41
C ALA A 59 1.75 4.16 3.77
N LYS A 60 0.78 4.74 4.46
CA LYS A 60 0.91 5.16 5.85
C LYS A 60 0.36 4.06 6.74
N VAL A 61 1.27 3.28 7.32
CA VAL A 61 0.96 2.17 8.20
C VAL A 61 0.91 2.69 9.63
N ASN A 62 -0.28 2.69 10.21
CA ASN A 62 -0.49 3.03 11.61
C ASN A 62 -0.33 1.77 12.46
N LEU A 63 0.70 1.76 13.29
CA LEU A 63 1.04 0.70 14.23
C LEU A 63 0.60 1.09 15.64
N LYS A 64 0.19 0.09 16.42
CA LYS A 64 -0.23 0.27 17.81
C LYS A 64 0.54 -0.67 18.73
N ASN A 65 0.98 -0.14 19.87
CA ASN A 65 1.57 -0.89 20.97
C ASN A 65 0.88 -0.48 22.28
N GLY A 66 -0.16 -1.21 22.68
CA GLY A 66 -0.96 -0.83 23.84
C GLY A 66 -1.58 0.57 23.69
N LYS A 67 -1.04 1.56 24.44
CA LYS A 67 -1.47 2.97 24.39
C LYS A 67 -0.66 3.84 23.43
N SER A 68 0.48 3.37 22.94
CA SER A 68 1.33 4.13 22.01
C SER A 68 0.95 3.83 20.57
N THR A 69 0.98 4.86 19.72
CA THR A 69 0.84 4.74 18.27
C THR A 69 2.13 5.17 17.60
N CYS A 70 2.47 4.50 16.50
CA CYS A 70 3.60 4.83 15.65
C CYS A 70 3.14 4.71 14.21
N SER A 71 3.50 5.65 13.35
CA SER A 71 3.15 5.59 11.94
C SER A 71 4.43 5.52 11.10
N VAL A 72 4.45 4.64 10.11
CA VAL A 72 5.53 4.56 9.12
C VAL A 72 4.96 4.82 7.74
N GLU A 73 5.71 5.50 6.88
CA GLU A 73 5.23 5.93 5.56
C GLU A 73 6.14 5.44 4.42
N PRO A 74 6.25 4.12 4.18
CA PRO A 74 6.98 3.60 3.03
C PRO A 74 6.40 4.15 1.71
N LYS A 75 7.31 4.46 0.78
CA LYS A 75 7.00 4.85 -0.61
C LYS A 75 7.63 3.85 -1.57
N LYS A 76 6.97 3.61 -2.70
CA LYS A 76 7.47 2.75 -3.77
C LYS A 76 7.06 3.30 -5.13
N SER A 77 8.00 3.29 -6.07
CA SER A 77 7.71 3.57 -7.49
C SER A 77 7.18 2.30 -8.15
N ILE A 78 6.05 2.42 -8.83
CA ILE A 78 5.29 1.35 -9.47
C ILE A 78 5.19 1.66 -10.94
N THR A 79 5.65 0.74 -11.78
CA THR A 79 5.49 0.84 -13.23
C THR A 79 4.28 0.01 -13.65
N VAL A 80 3.29 0.69 -14.21
CA VAL A 80 2.07 0.11 -14.77
C VAL A 80 2.21 0.10 -16.29
N ASN A 81 2.09 -1.07 -16.91
CA ASN A 81 2.23 -1.27 -18.36
C ASN A 81 0.88 -1.55 -19.02
#